data_AF-A0AAU3WLP4-F1
#
_entry.id   AF-A0AAU3WLP4-F1
#
_cell.length_a   1.000
_cell.length_b   1.000
_cell.length_c   1.000
_cell.angle_alpha   90.00
_cell.angle_beta   90.00
_cell.angle_gamma   90.00
#
_symmetry.space_group_name_H-M   'P 1'
#
loop_
_entity.id
_entity.type
_entity.pdbx_description
1 polymer ?
#
loop_
_entity_poly.entity_id
_entity_poly.type
_entity_poly.pdbx_seq_one_letter_code
_entity_poly.pdbx_strand_id
1 'polypeptide(L)'
;MPADPTGAAALLAWCEASDDETTLDASQLDLSGADLSGADLALATLFDTDLTEAKLVDADLYRAQSADAVLDRADLTGASLVKVDFRDTQLRSADLTRADLGSAALWKVDARSASFRHAVFDGAALQEVSLLGADLTGASARNATLNVALDESTVVTGLTGEIRGPARLSEGDTERELAGLELELWLNSRGASVSVLNSPIGTVTYYARVDDEFPRERPAGIVRRRRAGKSLSDEAFTRNLRWEPTEYLRRYELGHNEDDHVEITEEEATRFILRIKAKFHKTNDPDHAVSDTSIPPVGG
;
A
#
# COMPACT_ATOMS: atom_id res chain seq x y z
N MET A 1 2.28 -34.81 -5.20
CA MET A 1 3.53 -35.02 -5.95
C MET A 1 3.45 -34.25 -7.26
N PRO A 2 4.53 -33.52 -7.65
CA PRO A 2 4.61 -32.84 -8.94
C PRO A 2 4.72 -33.82 -10.11
N ALA A 3 4.57 -33.32 -11.32
CA ALA A 3 4.71 -34.11 -12.54
C ALA A 3 6.18 -34.40 -12.90
N ASP A 4 7.10 -33.50 -12.55
CA ASP A 4 8.53 -33.70 -12.79
C ASP A 4 9.08 -34.83 -11.88
N PRO A 5 9.76 -35.83 -12.46
CA PRO A 5 10.27 -36.96 -11.69
C PRO A 5 11.40 -36.59 -10.72
N THR A 6 12.17 -35.54 -11.01
CA THR A 6 13.26 -35.09 -10.13
C THR A 6 12.68 -34.41 -8.89
N GLY A 7 11.71 -33.50 -9.10
CA GLY A 7 10.94 -32.89 -8.02
C GLY A 7 10.20 -33.93 -7.18
N ALA A 8 9.55 -34.91 -7.81
CA ALA A 8 8.85 -35.97 -7.09
C ALA A 8 9.80 -36.85 -6.26
N ALA A 9 10.98 -37.19 -6.80
CA ALA A 9 11.97 -37.97 -6.07
C ALA A 9 12.55 -37.19 -4.88
N ALA A 10 12.79 -35.89 -5.04
CA ALA A 10 13.26 -35.03 -3.95
C ALA A 10 12.23 -34.94 -2.80
N LEU A 11 10.95 -34.74 -3.13
CA LEU A 11 9.89 -34.74 -2.11
C LEU A 11 9.74 -36.09 -1.41
N LEU A 12 9.83 -37.21 -2.14
CA LEU A 12 9.82 -38.54 -1.53
C LEU A 12 11.00 -38.76 -0.58
N ALA A 13 12.21 -38.40 -1.01
CA ALA A 13 13.40 -38.51 -0.18
C ALA A 13 13.29 -37.64 1.08
N TRP A 14 12.72 -36.45 0.96
CA TRP A 14 12.45 -35.56 2.10
C TRP A 14 11.42 -36.17 3.06
N CYS A 15 10.32 -36.75 2.57
CA CYS A 15 9.34 -37.43 3.42
C CYS A 15 9.88 -38.71 4.09
N GLU A 16 10.84 -39.38 3.47
CA GLU A 16 11.48 -40.58 4.01
C GLU A 16 12.62 -40.28 4.99
N ALA A 17 13.09 -39.02 5.04
CA ALA A 17 14.11 -38.60 5.98
C ALA A 17 13.60 -38.77 7.42
N SER A 18 14.30 -39.60 8.19
CA SER A 18 13.89 -39.98 9.56
C SER A 18 14.27 -38.96 10.63
N ASP A 19 15.00 -37.92 10.26
CA ASP A 19 15.54 -36.94 11.20
C ASP A 19 14.69 -35.66 11.18
N ASP A 20 14.12 -35.30 12.34
CA ASP A 20 13.26 -34.13 12.56
C ASP A 20 13.93 -32.78 12.19
N GLU A 21 15.23 -32.76 11.91
CA GLU A 21 15.99 -31.57 11.50
C GLU A 21 16.18 -31.45 9.97
N THR A 22 15.64 -32.39 9.18
CA THR A 22 15.84 -32.39 7.72
C THR A 22 14.94 -31.36 7.05
N THR A 23 15.52 -30.25 6.59
CA THR A 23 14.83 -29.26 5.76
C THR A 23 14.78 -29.70 4.30
N LEU A 24 13.73 -29.29 3.58
CA LEU A 24 13.66 -29.51 2.13
C LEU A 24 14.64 -28.58 1.41
N ASP A 25 15.53 -29.15 0.60
CA ASP A 25 16.24 -28.43 -0.46
C ASP A 25 15.62 -28.82 -1.80
N ALA A 26 14.86 -27.90 -2.38
CA ALA A 26 14.23 -28.05 -3.68
C ALA A 26 14.78 -27.03 -4.69
N SER A 27 15.97 -26.48 -4.45
CA SER A 27 16.56 -25.48 -5.32
C SER A 27 16.58 -25.96 -6.78
N GLN A 28 16.08 -25.13 -7.68
CA GLN A 28 16.03 -25.40 -9.13
C GLN A 28 15.17 -26.60 -9.53
N LEU A 29 14.31 -27.10 -8.65
CA LEU A 29 13.38 -28.18 -8.97
C LEU A 29 12.07 -27.65 -9.53
N ASP A 30 11.43 -28.48 -10.36
CA ASP A 30 10.04 -28.29 -10.77
C ASP A 30 9.12 -29.03 -9.78
N LEU A 31 8.48 -28.25 -8.93
CA LEU A 31 7.44 -28.67 -8.00
C LEU A 31 6.05 -28.14 -8.44
N SER A 32 5.88 -27.81 -9.72
CA SER A 32 4.62 -27.27 -10.23
C SER A 32 3.46 -28.24 -10.00
N GLY A 33 2.33 -27.69 -9.55
CA GLY A 33 1.13 -28.45 -9.18
C GLY A 33 1.30 -29.40 -7.99
N ALA A 34 2.44 -29.37 -7.29
CA ALA A 34 2.63 -30.20 -6.10
C ALA A 34 1.61 -29.84 -5.02
N ASP A 35 1.08 -30.86 -4.34
CA ASP A 35 0.31 -30.67 -3.12
C ASP A 35 1.25 -30.78 -1.92
N LEU A 36 1.51 -29.63 -1.31
CA LEU A 36 2.35 -29.40 -0.13
C LEU A 36 1.49 -28.78 1.00
N SER A 37 0.17 -28.99 0.96
CA SER A 37 -0.75 -28.43 1.96
C SER A 37 -0.42 -28.97 3.35
N GLY A 38 -0.30 -28.07 4.33
CA GLY A 38 0.06 -28.39 5.71
C GLY A 38 1.50 -28.89 5.90
N ALA A 39 2.35 -28.81 4.87
CA ALA A 39 3.74 -29.20 4.97
C ALA A 39 4.52 -28.27 5.90
N ASP A 40 5.42 -28.84 6.70
CA ASP A 40 6.44 -28.09 7.41
C ASP A 40 7.61 -27.84 6.45
N LEU A 41 7.66 -26.65 5.88
CA LEU A 41 8.71 -26.16 5.00
C LEU A 41 9.53 -25.07 5.71
N ALA A 42 9.55 -25.06 7.04
CA ALA A 42 10.33 -24.11 7.80
C ALA A 42 11.81 -24.26 7.40
N LEU A 43 12.44 -23.12 7.13
CA LEU A 43 13.85 -23.05 6.69
C LEU A 43 14.16 -23.79 5.37
N ALA A 44 13.15 -24.18 4.58
CA ALA A 44 13.37 -24.83 3.29
C ALA A 44 14.14 -23.92 2.31
N THR A 45 14.96 -24.54 1.47
CA THR A 45 15.65 -23.88 0.36
C THR A 45 14.83 -24.10 -0.91
N LEU A 46 14.19 -23.04 -1.38
CA LEU A 46 13.31 -23.00 -2.55
C LEU A 46 13.85 -22.01 -3.61
N PHE A 47 15.17 -21.83 -3.66
CA PHE A 47 15.80 -20.92 -4.62
C PHE A 47 15.50 -21.36 -6.05
N ASP A 48 15.02 -20.44 -6.89
CA ASP A 48 14.75 -20.70 -8.32
C ASP A 48 13.87 -21.96 -8.54
N THR A 49 12.97 -22.26 -7.59
CA THR A 49 12.07 -23.41 -7.64
C THR A 49 10.78 -23.03 -8.36
N ASP A 50 10.30 -23.90 -9.26
CA ASP A 50 8.99 -23.74 -9.88
C ASP A 50 7.92 -24.37 -8.97
N LEU A 51 7.10 -23.53 -8.36
CA LEU A 51 5.93 -23.86 -7.54
C LEU A 51 4.64 -23.35 -8.21
N THR A 52 4.65 -23.17 -9.54
CA THR A 52 3.48 -22.74 -10.31
C THR A 52 2.31 -23.68 -10.02
N GLU A 53 1.16 -23.11 -9.65
CA GLU A 53 -0.07 -23.86 -9.32
C GLU A 53 0.08 -24.87 -8.15
N ALA A 54 1.15 -24.80 -7.37
CA ALA A 54 1.32 -25.63 -6.19
C ALA A 54 0.29 -25.28 -5.10
N LYS A 55 -0.11 -26.26 -4.31
CA LYS A 55 -0.95 -26.07 -3.12
C LYS A 55 -0.06 -26.06 -1.89
N LEU A 56 -0.04 -24.93 -1.21
CA LEU A 56 0.71 -24.65 0.02
C LEU A 56 -0.28 -24.20 1.11
N VAL A 57 -1.52 -24.68 1.05
CA VAL A 57 -2.59 -24.32 1.99
C VAL A 57 -2.15 -24.71 3.40
N ASP A 58 -2.19 -23.76 4.34
CA ASP A 58 -1.77 -23.92 5.73
C ASP A 58 -0.34 -24.46 5.91
N ALA A 59 0.53 -24.36 4.89
CA ALA A 59 1.93 -24.77 5.00
C ALA A 59 2.73 -23.79 5.87
N ASP A 60 3.74 -24.29 6.59
CA ASP A 60 4.66 -23.43 7.33
C ASP A 60 5.95 -23.22 6.53
N LEU A 61 6.15 -22.02 6.00
CA LEU A 61 7.37 -21.63 5.31
C LEU A 61 8.22 -20.69 6.19
N TYR A 62 8.09 -20.73 7.52
CA TYR A 62 8.84 -19.85 8.42
C TYR A 62 10.33 -19.79 8.05
N ARG A 63 10.80 -18.58 7.68
CA ARG A 63 12.18 -18.31 7.26
C ARG A 63 12.68 -19.13 6.06
N ALA A 64 11.80 -19.67 5.22
CA ALA A 64 12.19 -20.32 3.97
C ALA A 64 12.90 -19.32 3.03
N GLN A 65 13.79 -19.85 2.20
CA GLN A 65 14.54 -19.09 1.20
C GLN A 65 13.90 -19.33 -0.16
N SER A 66 13.04 -18.41 -0.63
CA SER A 66 12.28 -18.53 -1.88
C SER A 66 12.70 -17.51 -2.93
N ALA A 67 13.94 -17.02 -2.85
CA ALA A 67 14.45 -16.06 -3.81
C ALA A 67 14.43 -16.66 -5.22
N ASP A 68 14.04 -15.86 -6.20
CA ASP A 68 13.87 -16.22 -7.62
C ASP A 68 12.82 -17.32 -7.90
N ALA A 69 12.08 -17.80 -6.90
CA ALA A 69 11.05 -18.83 -7.09
C ALA A 69 9.86 -18.34 -7.94
N VAL A 70 9.16 -19.29 -8.57
CA VAL A 70 7.93 -19.04 -9.33
C VAL A 70 6.75 -19.66 -8.60
N LEU A 71 5.90 -18.83 -7.99
CA LEU A 71 4.68 -19.22 -7.28
C LEU A 71 3.43 -18.70 -7.99
N ASP A 72 3.50 -18.54 -9.31
CA ASP A 72 2.36 -18.11 -10.12
C ASP A 72 1.16 -19.03 -9.92
N ARG A 73 0.00 -18.45 -9.62
CA ARG A 73 -1.26 -19.18 -9.37
C ARG A 73 -1.18 -20.23 -8.24
N ALA A 74 -0.16 -20.19 -7.38
CA ALA A 74 -0.08 -21.05 -6.21
C ALA A 74 -1.17 -20.70 -5.18
N ASP A 75 -1.64 -21.69 -4.45
CA ASP A 75 -2.56 -21.52 -3.33
C ASP A 75 -1.79 -21.55 -2.01
N LEU A 76 -1.55 -20.37 -1.44
CA LEU A 76 -0.87 -20.12 -0.16
C LEU A 76 -1.89 -19.75 0.92
N THR A 77 -3.16 -20.15 0.78
CA THR A 77 -4.21 -19.79 1.74
C THR A 77 -3.82 -20.25 3.14
N GLY A 78 -3.80 -19.32 4.10
CA GLY A 78 -3.46 -19.61 5.50
C GLY A 78 -1.99 -19.95 5.77
N ALA A 79 -1.11 -19.90 4.77
CA ALA A 79 0.29 -20.26 4.95
C ALA A 79 1.03 -19.31 5.92
N SER A 80 1.94 -19.86 6.71
CA SER A 80 2.91 -19.08 7.50
C SER A 80 4.09 -18.72 6.61
N LEU A 81 4.21 -17.44 6.27
CA LEU A 81 5.28 -16.86 5.44
C LEU A 81 6.16 -15.91 6.27
N VAL A 82 6.15 -16.09 7.59
CA VAL A 82 6.83 -15.20 8.53
C VAL A 82 8.33 -15.24 8.27
N LYS A 83 8.91 -14.07 8.00
CA LYS A 83 10.34 -13.87 7.67
C LYS A 83 10.83 -14.67 6.45
N VAL A 84 9.94 -15.04 5.53
CA VAL A 84 10.35 -15.62 4.24
C VAL A 84 11.13 -14.58 3.43
N ASP A 85 12.13 -15.08 2.70
CA ASP A 85 12.85 -14.32 1.69
C ASP A 85 12.21 -14.54 0.31
N PHE A 86 11.49 -13.54 -0.17
CA PHE A 86 10.83 -13.51 -1.47
C PHE A 86 11.56 -12.61 -2.48
N ARG A 87 12.87 -12.42 -2.38
CA ARG A 87 13.59 -11.58 -3.36
C ARG A 87 13.41 -12.12 -4.78
N ASP A 88 13.00 -11.24 -5.70
CA ASP A 88 12.80 -11.52 -7.12
C ASP A 88 11.77 -12.66 -7.41
N THR A 89 10.93 -13.01 -6.43
CA THR A 89 9.89 -14.04 -6.57
C THR A 89 8.72 -13.60 -7.44
N GLN A 90 8.14 -14.55 -8.18
CA GLN A 90 6.94 -14.35 -8.99
C GLN A 90 5.71 -14.93 -8.25
N LEU A 91 4.71 -14.11 -7.99
CA LEU A 91 3.47 -14.44 -7.25
C LEU A 91 2.22 -14.08 -8.07
N ARG A 92 2.30 -14.09 -9.41
CA ARG A 92 1.19 -13.57 -10.23
C ARG A 92 -0.04 -14.43 -10.04
N SER A 93 -1.16 -13.80 -9.72
CA SER A 93 -2.44 -14.48 -9.47
C SER A 93 -2.39 -15.56 -8.39
N ALA A 94 -1.40 -15.53 -7.49
CA ALA A 94 -1.36 -16.43 -6.33
C ALA A 94 -2.46 -16.08 -5.31
N ASP A 95 -2.95 -17.07 -4.57
CA ASP A 95 -3.90 -16.85 -3.47
C ASP A 95 -3.15 -16.89 -2.13
N LEU A 96 -2.93 -15.74 -1.52
CA LEU A 96 -2.36 -15.57 -0.19
C LEU A 96 -3.42 -15.16 0.84
N THR A 97 -4.68 -15.55 0.62
CA THR A 97 -5.77 -15.28 1.55
C THR A 97 -5.43 -15.79 2.95
N ARG A 98 -5.48 -14.91 3.95
CA ARG A 98 -5.15 -15.19 5.36
C ARG A 98 -3.71 -15.66 5.61
N ALA A 99 -2.80 -15.52 4.65
CA ALA A 99 -1.39 -15.84 4.87
C ALA A 99 -0.75 -14.84 5.86
N ASP A 100 0.21 -15.32 6.65
CA ASP A 100 0.99 -14.48 7.56
C ASP A 100 2.37 -14.18 6.96
N LEU A 101 2.52 -13.00 6.36
CA LEU A 101 3.77 -12.48 5.81
C LEU A 101 4.55 -11.62 6.83
N GLY A 102 4.33 -11.83 8.13
CA GLY A 102 4.94 -11.05 9.19
C GLY A 102 6.47 -10.96 9.04
N SER A 103 7.00 -9.75 8.96
CA SER A 103 8.43 -9.48 8.75
C SER A 103 9.07 -10.18 7.52
N ALA A 104 8.27 -10.57 6.52
CA ALA A 104 8.79 -11.10 5.26
C ALA A 104 9.57 -10.03 4.49
N ALA A 105 10.57 -10.46 3.72
CA ALA A 105 11.36 -9.62 2.85
C ALA A 105 10.90 -9.81 1.40
N LEU A 106 10.20 -8.80 0.86
CA LEU A 106 9.72 -8.79 -0.51
C LEU A 106 10.47 -7.70 -1.27
N TRP A 107 11.42 -8.08 -2.11
CA TRP A 107 12.14 -7.14 -2.99
C TRP A 107 11.94 -7.56 -4.43
N LYS A 108 11.48 -6.63 -5.30
CA LYS A 108 11.26 -6.89 -6.74
C LYS A 108 10.29 -8.03 -7.02
N VAL A 109 9.34 -8.26 -6.11
CA VAL A 109 8.32 -9.29 -6.25
C VAL A 109 7.27 -8.85 -7.28
N ASP A 110 6.90 -9.78 -8.15
CA ASP A 110 5.77 -9.61 -9.07
C ASP A 110 4.52 -10.29 -8.53
N ALA A 111 3.68 -9.54 -7.80
CA ALA A 111 2.44 -10.04 -7.19
C ALA A 111 1.18 -9.50 -7.89
N ARG A 112 1.27 -9.28 -9.21
CA ARG A 112 0.14 -8.80 -10.01
C ARG A 112 -1.05 -9.75 -9.91
N SER A 113 -2.22 -9.18 -9.68
CA SER A 113 -3.49 -9.91 -9.55
C SER A 113 -3.53 -10.96 -8.42
N ALA A 114 -2.56 -10.95 -7.50
CA ALA A 114 -2.57 -11.85 -6.35
C ALA A 114 -3.66 -11.47 -5.34
N SER A 115 -4.19 -12.46 -4.62
CA SER A 115 -5.08 -12.23 -3.49
C SER A 115 -4.29 -12.17 -2.20
N PHE A 116 -4.44 -11.10 -1.43
CA PHE A 116 -3.90 -10.92 -0.08
C PHE A 116 -5.02 -10.66 0.92
N ARG A 117 -6.21 -11.20 0.65
CA ARG A 117 -7.39 -10.96 1.49
C ARG A 117 -7.12 -11.43 2.90
N HIS A 118 -7.28 -10.53 3.87
CA HIS A 118 -7.01 -10.81 5.28
C HIS A 118 -5.58 -11.28 5.59
N ALA A 119 -4.62 -11.06 4.68
CA ALA A 119 -3.22 -11.36 4.93
C ALA A 119 -2.61 -10.41 5.97
N VAL A 120 -1.54 -10.87 6.63
CA VAL A 120 -0.80 -10.08 7.62
C VAL A 120 0.56 -9.70 7.06
N PHE A 121 0.78 -8.41 6.81
CA PHE A 121 2.05 -7.83 6.35
C PHE A 121 2.80 -7.12 7.49
N ASP A 122 2.49 -7.44 8.74
CA ASP A 122 3.03 -6.68 9.87
C ASP A 122 4.56 -6.75 9.92
N GLY A 123 5.21 -5.58 9.90
CA GLY A 123 6.66 -5.46 9.82
C GLY A 123 7.29 -5.93 8.51
N ALA A 124 6.50 -6.31 7.51
CA ALA A 124 7.01 -6.74 6.22
C ALA A 124 7.67 -5.58 5.45
N ALA A 125 8.71 -5.90 4.70
CA ALA A 125 9.41 -4.95 3.85
C ALA A 125 9.05 -5.23 2.39
N LEU A 126 8.13 -4.44 1.82
CA LEU A 126 7.82 -4.47 0.40
C LEU A 126 8.61 -3.36 -0.30
N GLN A 127 9.59 -3.77 -1.10
CA GLN A 127 10.45 -2.89 -1.90
C GLN A 127 10.34 -3.27 -3.37
N GLU A 128 9.98 -2.31 -4.22
CA GLU A 128 9.82 -2.54 -5.66
C GLU A 128 8.83 -3.68 -5.98
N VAL A 129 7.80 -3.88 -5.15
CA VAL A 129 6.80 -4.94 -5.37
C VAL A 129 5.70 -4.46 -6.29
N SER A 130 5.30 -5.27 -7.28
CA SER A 130 4.17 -4.99 -8.15
C SER A 130 2.87 -5.57 -7.57
N LEU A 131 1.92 -4.71 -7.19
CA LEU A 131 0.59 -5.07 -6.67
C LEU A 131 -0.54 -4.63 -7.63
N LEU A 132 -0.23 -4.51 -8.93
CA LEU A 132 -1.22 -4.10 -9.94
C LEU A 132 -2.37 -5.13 -9.97
N GLY A 133 -3.60 -4.65 -9.78
CA GLY A 133 -4.79 -5.50 -9.69
C GLY A 133 -4.83 -6.49 -8.51
N ALA A 134 -3.92 -6.38 -7.54
CA ALA A 134 -3.94 -7.22 -6.34
C ALA A 134 -5.10 -6.87 -5.42
N ASP A 135 -5.54 -7.82 -4.60
CA ASP A 135 -6.62 -7.64 -3.64
C ASP A 135 -6.11 -7.70 -2.19
N LEU A 136 -6.00 -6.55 -1.53
CA LEU A 136 -5.56 -6.39 -0.15
C LEU A 136 -6.74 -6.26 0.84
N THR A 137 -7.92 -6.75 0.47
CA THR A 137 -9.14 -6.57 1.28
C THR A 137 -8.94 -7.10 2.70
N GLY A 138 -9.14 -6.24 3.69
CA GLY A 138 -9.03 -6.62 5.10
C GLY A 138 -7.63 -6.99 5.58
N ALA A 139 -6.58 -6.72 4.80
CA ALA A 139 -5.20 -7.02 5.19
C ALA A 139 -4.71 -6.09 6.33
N SER A 140 -3.73 -6.55 7.10
CA SER A 140 -3.02 -5.74 8.10
C SER A 140 -1.61 -5.42 7.60
N ALA A 141 -1.16 -4.19 7.76
CA ALA A 141 0.17 -3.73 7.35
C ALA A 141 0.82 -2.86 8.43
N ARG A 142 0.73 -3.27 9.71
CA ARG A 142 1.30 -2.48 10.81
C ARG A 142 2.82 -2.48 10.72
N ASN A 143 3.44 -1.30 10.80
CA ASN A 143 4.88 -1.11 10.66
C ASN A 143 5.46 -1.66 9.34
N ALA A 144 4.64 -1.82 8.30
CA ALA A 144 5.10 -2.28 7.00
C ALA A 144 5.69 -1.14 6.17
N THR A 145 6.67 -1.45 5.33
CA THR A 145 7.06 -0.54 4.24
C THR A 145 6.38 -0.98 2.95
N LEU A 146 5.65 -0.07 2.32
CA LEU A 146 4.92 -0.26 1.07
C LEU A 146 5.56 0.57 -0.05
N ASN A 147 6.78 0.23 -0.43
CA ASN A 147 7.37 0.68 -1.69
C ASN A 147 6.92 -0.24 -2.82
N VAL A 148 5.73 0.05 -3.32
CA VAL A 148 4.97 -0.83 -4.21
C VAL A 148 4.43 -0.09 -5.43
N ALA A 149 4.15 -0.81 -6.51
CA ALA A 149 3.37 -0.32 -7.64
C ALA A 149 1.89 -0.74 -7.47
N LEU A 150 0.98 0.20 -7.65
CA LEU A 150 -0.47 0.08 -7.55
C LEU A 150 -1.11 0.57 -8.85
N ASP A 151 -2.33 0.16 -9.14
CA ASP A 151 -3.16 0.76 -10.18
C ASP A 151 -4.59 0.97 -9.68
N GLU A 152 -5.47 1.47 -10.56
CA GLU A 152 -6.89 1.67 -10.24
C GLU A 152 -7.65 0.36 -10.00
N SER A 153 -7.09 -0.79 -10.36
CA SER A 153 -7.68 -2.11 -10.11
C SER A 153 -7.21 -2.75 -8.80
N THR A 154 -6.19 -2.20 -8.14
CA THR A 154 -5.76 -2.65 -6.82
C THR A 154 -6.84 -2.37 -5.77
N VAL A 155 -7.30 -3.42 -5.08
CA VAL A 155 -8.34 -3.34 -4.04
C VAL A 155 -7.69 -3.20 -2.68
N VAL A 156 -8.09 -2.19 -1.90
CA VAL A 156 -7.51 -1.89 -0.57
C VAL A 156 -8.59 -1.74 0.52
N THR A 157 -9.81 -2.18 0.26
CA THR A 157 -10.93 -2.01 1.19
C THR A 157 -10.67 -2.76 2.50
N GLY A 158 -10.73 -2.07 3.64
CA GLY A 158 -10.43 -2.67 4.94
C GLY A 158 -8.95 -2.92 5.20
N LEU A 159 -8.03 -2.51 4.31
CA LEU A 159 -6.59 -2.50 4.62
C LEU A 159 -6.35 -1.60 5.84
N THR A 160 -5.63 -2.10 6.84
CA THR A 160 -5.33 -1.35 8.07
C THR A 160 -3.84 -1.30 8.37
N GLY A 161 -3.41 -0.28 9.11
CA GLY A 161 -2.05 -0.25 9.66
C GLY A 161 -1.34 1.09 9.58
N GLU A 162 -0.16 1.12 10.16
CA GLU A 162 0.78 2.23 10.11
C GLU A 162 1.88 1.86 9.11
N ILE A 163 1.90 2.52 7.95
CA ILE A 163 2.73 2.13 6.80
C ILE A 163 3.75 3.22 6.45
N ARG A 164 4.83 2.83 5.76
CA ARG A 164 5.80 3.76 5.18
C ARG A 164 5.78 3.64 3.66
N GLY A 165 5.62 4.75 2.94
CA GLY A 165 5.70 4.80 1.48
C GLY A 165 7.13 5.05 0.94
N PRO A 166 7.28 5.48 -0.33
CA PRO A 166 6.22 5.88 -1.27
C PRO A 166 5.59 4.70 -2.02
N ALA A 167 4.43 4.86 -2.65
CA ALA A 167 3.94 3.91 -3.66
C ALA A 167 3.93 4.57 -5.05
N ARG A 168 4.09 3.79 -6.12
CA ARG A 168 3.89 4.25 -7.50
C ARG A 168 2.49 3.87 -7.95
N LEU A 169 1.73 4.82 -8.47
CA LEU A 169 0.44 4.60 -9.07
C LEU A 169 0.59 4.59 -10.60
N SER A 170 0.16 3.50 -11.24
CA SER A 170 0.06 3.36 -12.68
C SER A 170 -1.34 3.77 -13.14
N GLU A 171 -1.40 4.79 -14.00
CA GLU A 171 -2.62 5.32 -14.62
C GLU A 171 -2.44 5.24 -16.15
N GLY A 172 -2.86 4.12 -16.75
CA GLY A 172 -2.64 3.85 -18.17
C GLY A 172 -1.15 3.78 -18.51
N ASP A 173 -0.69 4.66 -19.40
CA ASP A 173 0.72 4.74 -19.82
C ASP A 173 1.58 5.64 -18.92
N THR A 174 1.03 6.15 -17.82
CA THR A 174 1.74 7.07 -16.91
C THR A 174 1.92 6.47 -15.53
N GLU A 175 3.06 6.79 -14.89
CA GLU A 175 3.32 6.48 -13.48
C GLU A 175 3.49 7.76 -12.67
N ARG A 176 2.92 7.78 -11.47
CA ARG A 176 3.10 8.86 -10.50
C ARG A 176 3.39 8.30 -9.12
N GLU A 177 4.36 8.90 -8.43
CA GLU A 177 4.64 8.58 -7.03
C GLU A 177 3.59 9.21 -6.10
N LEU A 178 3.10 8.43 -5.14
CA LEU A 178 2.26 8.84 -4.02
C LEU A 178 3.07 8.69 -2.72
N ALA A 179 3.23 9.78 -1.97
CA ALA A 179 4.03 9.78 -0.74
C ALA A 179 3.37 10.54 0.41
N GLY A 180 3.57 10.06 1.64
CA GLY A 180 3.02 10.66 2.87
C GLY A 180 1.49 10.75 2.81
N LEU A 181 0.95 11.91 3.18
CA LEU A 181 -0.49 12.17 3.19
C LEU A 181 -1.19 11.90 1.85
N GLU A 182 -0.51 12.03 0.71
CA GLU A 182 -1.13 11.75 -0.58
C GLU A 182 -1.45 10.27 -0.76
N LEU A 183 -0.50 9.40 -0.39
CA LEU A 183 -0.70 7.95 -0.37
C LEU A 183 -1.79 7.59 0.63
N GLU A 184 -1.78 8.20 1.81
CA GLU A 184 -2.78 7.96 2.84
C GLU A 184 -4.19 8.28 2.34
N LEU A 185 -4.37 9.47 1.75
CA LEU A 185 -5.65 9.89 1.20
C LEU A 185 -6.10 8.99 0.04
N TRP A 186 -5.17 8.55 -0.81
CA TRP A 186 -5.48 7.65 -1.92
C TRP A 186 -6.02 6.32 -1.41
N LEU A 187 -5.34 5.70 -0.43
CA LEU A 187 -5.72 4.43 0.19
C LEU A 187 -7.04 4.56 0.97
N ASN A 188 -7.13 5.55 1.85
CA ASN A 188 -8.30 5.71 2.73
C ASN A 188 -9.55 6.11 1.94
N SER A 189 -9.41 6.83 0.82
CA SER A 189 -10.55 7.11 -0.08
C SER A 189 -11.13 5.86 -0.76
N ARG A 190 -10.37 4.74 -0.77
CA ARG A 190 -10.74 3.43 -1.34
C ARG A 190 -11.14 2.41 -0.27
N GLY A 191 -11.46 2.89 0.93
CA GLY A 191 -11.96 2.07 2.03
C GLY A 191 -10.87 1.48 2.93
N ALA A 192 -9.61 1.86 2.77
CA ALA A 192 -8.58 1.55 3.76
C ALA A 192 -8.76 2.41 5.03
N SER A 193 -8.08 1.99 6.11
CA SER A 193 -7.91 2.73 7.35
C SER A 193 -6.43 2.64 7.75
N VAL A 194 -5.58 3.34 7.00
CA VAL A 194 -4.14 3.41 7.23
C VAL A 194 -3.68 4.79 7.67
N SER A 195 -2.57 4.82 8.41
CA SER A 195 -1.75 6.02 8.64
C SER A 195 -0.47 5.86 7.86
N VAL A 196 -0.12 6.81 7.00
CA VAL A 196 1.16 6.80 6.30
C VAL A 196 2.16 7.62 7.09
N LEU A 197 3.06 6.92 7.77
CA LEU A 197 4.22 7.57 8.35
C LEU A 197 5.05 8.21 7.26
N ASN A 198 5.31 9.50 7.43
CA ASN A 198 6.38 10.13 6.71
C ASN A 198 7.66 9.33 6.97
N SER A 199 8.31 8.88 5.89
CA SER A 199 9.64 8.29 5.97
C SER A 199 10.54 9.24 6.80
N PRO A 200 11.53 8.76 7.58
CA PRO A 200 12.38 9.60 8.45
C PRO A 200 13.15 10.71 7.70
N ILE A 201 12.99 10.80 6.39
CA ILE A 201 13.46 11.87 5.52
C ILE A 201 12.54 13.09 5.66
N GLY A 202 12.43 13.61 6.87
CA GLY A 202 12.00 14.99 7.10
C GLY A 202 10.80 15.23 8.00
N THR A 203 10.78 16.41 8.61
CA THR A 203 9.64 16.92 9.37
C THR A 203 8.61 17.49 8.41
N VAL A 204 7.34 17.07 8.57
CA VAL A 204 6.20 17.70 7.92
C VAL A 204 5.55 18.65 8.92
N THR A 205 5.38 19.90 8.52
CA THR A 205 4.69 20.92 9.32
C THR A 205 3.55 21.47 8.48
N TYR A 206 2.37 21.57 9.08
CA TYR A 206 1.20 22.14 8.43
C TYR A 206 1.03 23.59 8.86
N TYR A 207 0.63 24.40 7.89
CA TYR A 207 0.35 25.81 8.09
C TYR A 207 -1.03 26.14 7.54
N ALA A 208 -1.76 26.98 8.26
CA ALA A 208 -3.05 27.50 7.84
C ALA A 208 -2.94 29.00 7.58
N ARG A 209 -3.53 29.46 6.49
CA ARG A 209 -3.71 30.90 6.27
C ARG A 209 -4.88 31.38 7.11
N VAL A 210 -4.58 32.24 8.10
CA VAL A 210 -5.54 32.70 9.10
C VAL A 210 -5.54 34.22 9.17
N ASP A 211 -6.72 34.82 9.17
CA ASP A 211 -6.94 36.25 9.37
C ASP A 211 -8.32 36.48 10.06
N ASP A 212 -8.75 37.73 10.20
CA ASP A 212 -10.02 38.08 10.84
C ASP A 212 -11.26 37.51 10.10
N GLU A 213 -11.16 37.24 8.79
CA GLU A 213 -12.22 36.63 7.98
C GLU A 213 -12.16 35.09 8.01
N PHE A 214 -10.94 34.56 8.12
CA PHE A 214 -10.62 33.12 8.09
C PHE A 214 -9.94 32.68 9.39
N PRO A 215 -10.69 32.42 10.48
CA PRO A 215 -10.10 32.01 11.76
C PRO A 215 -9.47 30.62 11.70
N ARG A 216 -8.67 30.23 12.70
CA ARG A 216 -7.94 28.94 12.75
C ARG A 216 -8.84 27.70 12.59
N GLU A 217 -10.09 27.77 13.04
CA GLU A 217 -11.08 26.70 12.87
C GLU A 217 -11.62 26.62 11.43
N ARG A 218 -11.51 27.70 10.65
CA ARG A 218 -11.97 27.82 9.26
C ARG A 218 -11.01 28.66 8.42
N PRO A 219 -9.77 28.18 8.22
CA PRO A 219 -8.76 28.92 7.47
C PRO A 219 -9.12 28.99 5.99
N ALA A 220 -8.51 29.93 5.27
CA ALA A 220 -8.73 30.12 3.83
C ALA A 220 -8.16 28.95 3.00
N GLY A 221 -7.07 28.36 3.50
CA GLY A 221 -6.38 27.24 2.91
C GLY A 221 -5.32 26.70 3.85
N ILE A 222 -4.75 25.57 3.48
CA ILE A 222 -3.63 24.96 4.21
C ILE A 222 -2.47 24.68 3.26
N VAL A 223 -1.28 24.79 3.82
CA VAL A 223 0.00 24.47 3.19
C VAL A 223 0.64 23.36 4.02
N ARG A 224 1.26 22.40 3.36
CA ARG A 224 2.19 21.47 4.01
C ARG A 224 3.60 21.82 3.58
N ARG A 225 4.50 21.88 4.55
CA ARG A 225 5.93 22.06 4.35
C ARG A 225 6.64 20.75 4.65
N ARG A 226 7.43 20.28 3.70
CA ARG A 226 8.27 19.08 3.83
C ARG A 226 9.72 19.52 3.96
N ARG A 227 10.40 19.09 5.02
CA ARG A 227 11.82 19.39 5.24
C ARG A 227 12.66 18.13 5.21
N ALA A 228 13.24 17.80 4.07
CA ALA A 228 14.15 16.67 3.88
C ALA A 228 15.62 17.12 3.91
N GLY A 229 16.26 17.06 5.08
CA GLY A 229 17.65 17.51 5.23
C GLY A 229 17.81 19.02 4.98
N LYS A 230 18.48 19.39 3.88
CA LYS A 230 18.64 20.79 3.41
C LYS A 230 17.56 21.25 2.43
N SER A 231 16.76 20.32 1.90
CA SER A 231 15.70 20.62 0.93
C SER A 231 14.41 20.98 1.66
N LEU A 232 13.75 22.03 1.19
CA LEU A 232 12.46 22.48 1.67
C LEU A 232 11.52 22.57 0.47
N SER A 233 10.36 21.92 0.56
CA SER A 233 9.30 22.04 -0.43
C SER A 233 7.97 22.34 0.25
N ASP A 234 7.21 23.24 -0.36
CA ASP A 234 5.89 23.64 0.09
C ASP A 234 4.86 23.26 -0.97
N GLU A 235 3.73 22.72 -0.51
CA GLU A 235 2.58 22.38 -1.35
C GLU A 235 1.32 22.93 -0.69
N ALA A 236 0.40 23.51 -1.46
CA ALA A 236 -0.88 23.97 -0.94
C ALA A 236 -2.03 23.06 -1.37
N PHE A 237 -3.03 22.94 -0.51
CA PHE A 237 -4.24 22.17 -0.80
C PHE A 237 -5.22 23.05 -1.60
N THR A 238 -5.44 22.70 -2.87
CA THR A 238 -6.19 23.54 -3.81
C THR A 238 -7.66 23.17 -3.91
N ARG A 239 -8.42 24.01 -4.62
CA ARG A 239 -9.85 23.82 -4.93
C ARG A 239 -10.18 22.50 -5.65
N ASN A 240 -9.19 21.89 -6.31
CA ASN A 240 -9.35 20.60 -6.98
C ASN A 240 -9.12 19.42 -6.03
N LEU A 241 -9.04 19.67 -4.72
CA LEU A 241 -8.80 18.68 -3.67
C LEU A 241 -7.45 17.96 -3.84
N ARG A 242 -6.47 18.66 -4.39
CA ARG A 242 -5.12 18.15 -4.66
C ARG A 242 -4.08 19.06 -4.00
N TRP A 243 -2.96 18.46 -3.63
CA TRP A 243 -1.77 19.21 -3.23
C TRP A 243 -1.04 19.65 -4.50
N GLU A 244 -0.74 20.94 -4.61
CA GLU A 244 0.02 21.51 -5.73
C GLU A 244 1.25 22.26 -5.23
N PRO A 245 2.40 22.17 -5.91
CA PRO A 245 3.60 22.92 -5.55
C PRO A 245 3.32 24.42 -5.46
N THR A 246 3.83 25.08 -4.43
CA THR A 246 3.50 26.48 -4.20
C THR A 246 4.18 27.45 -5.16
N GLU A 247 5.24 27.03 -5.87
CA GLU A 247 5.77 27.78 -7.01
C GLU A 247 4.70 27.99 -8.11
N TYR A 248 3.77 27.05 -8.26
CA TYR A 248 2.62 27.16 -9.17
C TYR A 248 1.58 28.16 -8.64
N LEU A 249 1.40 28.20 -7.32
CA LEU A 249 0.43 29.05 -6.62
C LEU A 249 0.92 30.46 -6.32
N ARG A 250 2.19 30.81 -6.59
CA ARG A 250 2.64 32.22 -6.58
C ARG A 250 1.81 33.13 -7.48
N ARG A 251 1.07 32.57 -8.45
CA ARG A 251 0.13 33.32 -9.31
C ARG A 251 -1.32 33.36 -8.80
N TYR A 252 -1.72 32.53 -7.84
CA TYR A 252 -3.12 32.44 -7.40
C TYR A 252 -3.25 32.33 -5.87
N GLU A 253 -3.73 33.43 -5.30
CA GLU A 253 -4.58 33.56 -4.11
C GLU A 253 -4.10 33.06 -2.73
N LEU A 254 -3.04 32.25 -2.59
CA LEU A 254 -2.58 31.81 -1.25
C LEU A 254 -1.40 32.58 -0.65
N GLY A 255 -0.88 33.60 -1.35
CA GLY A 255 0.02 34.62 -0.79
C GLY A 255 1.08 34.06 0.16
N HIS A 256 2.18 33.52 -0.38
CA HIS A 256 3.34 33.09 0.41
C HIS A 256 4.07 34.29 1.02
N ASN A 257 3.46 34.90 2.04
CA ASN A 257 4.15 35.73 3.00
C ASN A 257 4.25 34.87 4.27
N GLU A 258 5.45 34.75 4.80
CA GLU A 258 5.71 34.05 6.07
C GLU A 258 4.95 34.69 7.25
N ASP A 259 4.33 35.86 7.03
CA ASP A 259 3.64 36.67 8.04
C ASP A 259 2.18 36.24 8.34
N ASP A 260 1.49 35.53 7.42
CA ASP A 260 0.04 35.26 7.55
C ASP A 260 -0.33 33.76 7.75
N HIS A 261 0.68 32.92 7.97
CA HIS A 261 0.51 31.47 8.10
C HIS A 261 0.83 31.00 9.52
N VAL A 262 -0.16 30.42 10.19
CA VAL A 262 0.01 29.86 11.54
C VAL A 262 0.24 28.36 11.46
N GLU A 263 1.19 27.86 12.24
CA GLU A 263 1.42 26.42 12.38
C GLU A 263 0.17 25.76 13.01
N ILE A 264 -0.28 24.69 12.38
CA ILE A 264 -1.42 23.89 12.81
C ILE A 264 -1.01 22.43 13.00
N THR A 265 -1.74 21.76 13.86
CA THR A 265 -1.61 20.31 14.08
C THR A 265 -2.05 19.52 12.84
N GLU A 266 -1.57 18.29 12.72
CA GLU A 266 -2.01 17.38 11.66
C GLU A 266 -3.51 17.07 11.77
N GLU A 267 -4.05 17.01 13.00
CA GLU A 267 -5.48 16.85 13.24
C GLU A 267 -6.31 18.03 12.71
N GLU A 268 -5.81 19.27 12.86
CA GLU A 268 -6.44 20.46 12.31
C GLU A 268 -6.42 20.47 10.77
N ALA A 269 -5.28 20.11 10.17
CA ALA A 269 -5.13 20.00 8.72
C ALA A 269 -6.08 18.93 8.15
N THR A 270 -6.13 17.76 8.79
CA THR A 270 -7.02 16.66 8.40
C THR A 270 -8.49 17.07 8.48
N ARG A 271 -8.89 17.73 9.57
CA ARG A 271 -10.27 18.24 9.75
C ARG A 271 -10.64 19.25 8.66
N PHE A 272 -9.70 20.13 8.28
CA PHE A 272 -9.90 21.06 7.17
C PHE A 272 -10.15 20.31 5.85
N ILE A 273 -9.28 19.36 5.48
CA ILE A 273 -9.39 18.60 4.23
C ILE A 273 -10.70 17.83 4.16
N LEU A 274 -11.05 17.08 5.22
CA LEU A 274 -12.29 16.30 5.27
C LEU A 274 -13.53 17.18 5.13
N ARG A 275 -13.54 18.35 5.76
CA ARG A 275 -14.63 19.33 5.62
C ARG A 275 -14.78 19.83 4.19
N ILE A 276 -13.68 20.20 3.53
CA ILE A 276 -13.70 20.68 2.15
C ILE A 276 -14.17 19.56 1.20
N LYS A 277 -13.70 18.32 1.39
CA LYS A 277 -14.19 17.16 0.64
C LYS A 277 -15.70 16.95 0.81
N ALA A 278 -16.22 17.00 2.04
CA ALA A 278 -17.65 16.85 2.30
C ALA A 278 -18.49 17.94 1.61
N LYS A 279 -18.00 19.19 1.59
CA LYS A 279 -18.66 20.29 0.87
C LYS A 279 -18.65 20.06 -0.64
N PHE A 280 -17.52 19.62 -1.19
CA PHE A 280 -17.36 19.36 -2.62
C PHE A 280 -18.30 18.24 -3.12
N HIS A 281 -18.50 17.19 -2.33
CA HIS A 281 -19.46 16.12 -2.63
C HIS A 281 -20.91 16.62 -2.59
N LYS A 282 -21.27 17.46 -1.61
CA LYS A 282 -22.62 18.06 -1.54
C LYS A 282 -22.94 18.99 -2.72
N THR A 283 -21.94 19.70 -3.26
CA THR A 283 -22.13 20.59 -4.41
C THR A 283 -22.18 19.86 -5.76
N ASN A 284 -21.72 18.62 -5.82
CA ASN A 284 -21.76 17.77 -7.02
C ASN A 284 -22.85 16.69 -6.95
N ASP A 285 -23.72 16.74 -5.94
CA ASP A 285 -24.90 15.90 -5.84
C ASP A 285 -26.03 16.50 -6.71
N PRO A 286 -26.47 15.82 -7.80
CA PRO A 286 -27.49 16.35 -8.69
C PRO A 286 -28.85 16.60 -8.00
N ASP A 287 -29.08 16.05 -6.81
CA ASP A 287 -30.34 16.19 -6.06
C ASP A 287 -30.39 17.43 -5.11
N HIS A 288 -29.36 18.29 -5.11
CA HIS A 288 -29.33 19.52 -4.28
C HIS A 288 -29.47 20.84 -5.05
N ALA A 289 -29.95 20.79 -6.29
CA ALA A 289 -30.28 21.97 -7.08
C ALA A 289 -31.73 22.44 -6.91
N VAL A 290 -32.22 22.68 -5.68
CA VAL A 290 -33.48 23.44 -5.49
C VAL A 290 -33.46 24.29 -4.22
N SER A 291 -33.95 25.52 -4.39
CA SER A 291 -34.35 26.53 -3.40
C SER A 291 -33.26 27.40 -2.78
N ASP A 292 -32.79 28.39 -3.56
CA ASP A 292 -32.81 29.76 -3.03
C ASP A 292 -33.00 30.79 -4.17
N THR A 293 -34.26 30.99 -4.55
CA THR A 293 -34.67 32.15 -5.35
C THR A 293 -35.53 33.05 -4.49
N SER A 294 -34.88 33.91 -3.69
CA SER A 294 -35.52 35.10 -3.15
C SER A 294 -34.63 36.33 -3.34
N ILE A 295 -34.57 36.81 -4.58
CA ILE A 295 -34.18 38.19 -4.90
C ILE A 295 -35.47 39.03 -4.79
N PRO A 296 -35.60 39.98 -3.85
CA PRO A 296 -36.69 40.95 -3.91
C PRO A 296 -36.41 41.96 -5.03
N PRO A 297 -37.44 42.43 -5.75
CA PRO A 297 -37.25 43.25 -6.95
C PRO A 297 -36.75 44.65 -6.61
N VAL A 298 -35.79 45.12 -7.40
CA VAL A 298 -35.40 46.52 -7.51
C VAL A 298 -36.31 47.19 -8.55
N GLY A 299 -36.97 48.29 -8.18
CA GLY A 299 -37.44 49.30 -9.14
C GLY A 299 -38.81 49.92 -8.83
N GLY A 300 -38.81 51.23 -8.52
CA GLY A 300 -39.99 52.09 -8.41
C GLY A 300 -39.77 53.28 -7.51
#